data_AF-A0A2P5NCW0-F1
#
_entry.id   AF-A0A2P5NCW0-F1
#
_cell.length_a   1.000
_cell.length_b   1.000
_cell.length_c   1.000
_cell.angle_alpha   90.00
_cell.angle_beta   90.00
_cell.angle_gamma   90.00
#
_symmetry.space_group_name_H-M   'P 1'
#
loop_
_entity.id
_entity.type
_entity.pdbx_description
1 polymer ?
#
loop_
_entity_poly.entity_id
_entity_poly.type
_entity_poly.pdbx_seq_one_letter_code
_entity_poly.pdbx_strand_id
1 'polypeptide(L)'
;MGVAHFTALQKRSILNISEATPMEKTQLALAIAGLALSATVSTASAHTMYNTFTTTASSQTDGWIRVFDGNGDAVATGPESQGNKGNFVPWVGTAGGALPYGYAGSSHLNWAAELHSIGQTLEISRADALTRYNFAAEIDTGAGAWLDEGHSAQGAPTVVGPTGWRHQTEIGLIKSHIDADIVLRPSVVDGTGFNIQNFGITVFRGMDTNTGNYSHHGAWNCPGCNPARPFTQDNPFGTQGLSYLIHDATVDANNPLVFRAQANQIYSIYLGGAGVGRWNANLADYRLNITAVPVPGAVWLFGTALAGLIGFGRRKAAAV
;
A
#
# COMPACT_ATOMS: atom_id res chain seq x y z
N MET A 1 -0.59 -0.45 -82.38
CA MET A 1 0.19 0.79 -82.52
C MET A 1 0.14 1.53 -81.19
N GLY A 2 1.30 1.93 -80.65
CA GLY A 2 1.40 2.90 -79.55
C GLY A 2 1.56 2.32 -78.15
N VAL A 3 2.82 2.03 -77.78
CA VAL A 3 3.29 1.81 -76.41
C VAL A 3 3.38 3.17 -75.69
N ALA A 4 2.96 3.26 -74.42
CA ALA A 4 3.46 4.27 -73.50
C ALA A 4 3.63 3.67 -72.10
N HIS A 5 4.86 3.76 -71.63
CA HIS A 5 5.45 3.16 -70.44
C HIS A 5 5.70 4.31 -69.46
N PHE A 6 5.23 4.20 -68.20
CA PHE A 6 5.70 5.09 -67.12
C PHE A 6 5.73 4.32 -65.80
N THR A 7 6.94 4.02 -65.33
CA THR A 7 7.22 3.43 -64.03
C THR A 7 8.05 4.46 -63.25
N ALA A 8 7.46 5.08 -62.23
CA ALA A 8 8.17 5.99 -61.33
C ALA A 8 8.76 5.18 -60.16
N LEU A 9 10.08 5.04 -60.15
CA LEU A 9 10.87 4.43 -59.07
C LEU A 9 11.11 5.47 -57.98
N GLN A 10 10.45 5.32 -56.84
CA GLN A 10 10.67 6.13 -55.63
C GLN A 10 11.91 5.60 -54.90
N LYS A 11 13.05 6.26 -55.11
CA LYS A 11 14.34 5.93 -54.47
C LYS A 11 14.32 6.44 -53.02
N ARG A 12 14.10 5.56 -52.05
CA ARG A 12 14.30 5.88 -50.61
C ARG A 12 15.80 6.03 -50.36
N SER A 13 16.19 7.24 -49.94
CA SER A 13 17.52 7.57 -49.40
C SER A 13 17.72 6.82 -48.08
N ILE A 14 18.54 5.76 -48.10
CA ILE A 14 19.14 5.19 -46.90
C ILE A 14 20.30 6.12 -46.52
N LEU A 15 20.18 6.83 -45.41
CA LEU A 15 21.24 7.66 -44.86
C LEU A 15 22.43 6.77 -44.48
N ASN A 16 23.55 6.94 -45.19
CA ASN A 16 24.78 6.20 -44.95
C ASN A 16 25.52 6.85 -43.76
N ILE A 17 25.45 6.21 -42.59
CA ILE A 17 25.95 6.73 -41.30
C ILE A 17 27.50 6.84 -41.26
N SER A 18 28.20 6.28 -42.25
CA SER A 18 29.66 6.28 -42.33
C SER A 18 30.26 7.68 -42.53
N GLU A 19 29.54 8.62 -43.15
CA GLU A 19 30.09 9.92 -43.60
C GLU A 19 29.83 11.09 -42.65
N ALA A 20 29.06 10.91 -41.57
CA ALA A 20 28.77 12.00 -40.64
C ALA A 20 30.05 12.47 -39.91
N THR A 21 30.19 13.79 -39.78
CA THR A 21 31.31 14.41 -39.05
C THR A 21 31.28 14.00 -37.57
N PRO A 22 32.41 14.02 -36.85
CA PRO A 22 32.45 13.62 -35.44
C PRO A 22 31.44 14.38 -34.55
N MET A 23 31.18 15.65 -34.89
CA MET A 23 30.22 16.51 -34.21
C MET A 23 28.76 16.10 -34.47
N GLU A 24 28.42 15.73 -35.71
CA GLU A 24 27.08 15.21 -36.08
C GLU A 24 26.82 13.83 -35.47
N LYS A 25 27.84 12.96 -35.39
CA LYS A 25 27.74 11.67 -34.69
C LYS A 25 27.47 11.83 -33.19
N THR A 26 28.02 12.89 -32.57
CA THR A 26 27.83 13.18 -31.14
C THR A 26 26.43 13.76 -30.85
N GLN A 27 25.92 14.64 -31.71
CA GLN A 27 24.55 15.17 -31.58
C GLN A 27 23.49 14.11 -31.83
N LEU A 28 23.72 13.20 -32.79
CA LEU A 28 22.82 12.09 -33.08
C LEU A 28 22.81 11.05 -31.94
N ALA A 29 23.96 10.78 -31.31
CA ALA A 29 24.05 9.91 -30.14
C ALA A 29 23.32 10.51 -28.92
N LEU A 30 23.39 11.83 -28.71
CA LEU A 30 22.63 12.51 -27.65
C LEU A 30 21.11 12.46 -27.91
N ALA A 31 20.68 12.62 -29.17
CA ALA A 31 19.27 12.55 -29.54
C ALA A 31 18.68 11.13 -29.39
N ILE A 32 19.47 10.09 -29.70
CA ILE A 32 19.06 8.68 -29.54
C ILE A 32 19.02 8.27 -28.06
N ALA A 33 19.93 8.79 -27.22
CA ALA A 33 19.89 8.57 -25.77
C ALA A 33 18.68 9.26 -25.10
N GLY A 34 18.23 10.41 -25.63
CA GLY A 34 17.01 11.09 -25.17
C GLY A 34 15.71 10.38 -25.57
N LEU A 35 15.69 9.69 -26.72
CA LEU A 35 14.52 8.96 -27.24
C LEU A 35 14.41 7.52 -26.70
N ALA A 36 15.49 6.93 -26.20
CA ALA A 36 15.44 5.61 -25.55
C ALA A 36 14.77 5.63 -24.16
N LEU A 37 14.48 6.81 -23.60
CA LEU A 37 13.79 6.97 -22.31
C LEU A 37 12.27 7.16 -22.44
N SER A 38 11.71 7.11 -23.65
CA SER A 38 10.26 7.02 -23.85
C SER A 38 9.84 5.55 -24.03
N ALA A 39 10.19 4.71 -23.06
CA ALA A 39 9.57 3.40 -22.94
C ALA A 39 8.07 3.63 -22.69
N THR A 40 7.22 2.93 -23.43
CA THR A 40 5.77 2.92 -23.29
C THR A 40 5.40 2.67 -21.83
N VAL A 41 5.11 3.74 -21.08
CA VAL A 41 4.60 3.65 -19.72
C VAL A 41 3.22 3.03 -19.84
N SER A 42 3.07 1.81 -19.32
CA SER A 42 1.77 1.16 -19.21
C SER A 42 0.80 2.15 -18.55
N THR A 43 -0.32 2.46 -19.22
CA THR A 43 -1.32 3.44 -18.78
C THR A 43 -2.23 2.89 -17.69
N ALA A 44 -1.80 1.86 -16.97
CA ALA A 44 -2.59 1.29 -15.88
C ALA A 44 -2.79 2.36 -14.80
N SER A 45 -4.06 2.68 -14.53
CA SER A 45 -4.42 3.67 -13.51
C SER A 45 -4.30 3.04 -12.13
N ALA A 46 -3.77 3.81 -11.17
CA ALA A 46 -3.88 3.44 -9.77
C ALA A 46 -5.36 3.20 -9.40
N HIS A 47 -5.63 2.20 -8.58
CA HIS A 47 -6.98 1.93 -8.11
C HIS A 47 -6.99 1.34 -6.70
N THR A 48 -8.13 1.53 -6.04
CA THR A 48 -8.45 1.02 -4.71
C THR A 48 -9.34 -0.21 -4.83
N MET A 49 -9.39 -1.01 -3.79
CA MET A 49 -10.18 -2.23 -3.70
C MET A 49 -10.74 -2.30 -2.29
N TYR A 50 -11.99 -2.71 -2.15
CA TYR A 50 -12.66 -2.74 -0.85
C TYR A 50 -13.40 -4.04 -0.62
N ASN A 51 -13.29 -4.54 0.61
CA ASN A 51 -14.08 -5.66 1.08
C ASN A 51 -15.56 -5.24 1.15
N THR A 52 -16.47 -6.10 0.69
CA THR A 52 -17.91 -5.83 0.77
C THR A 52 -18.57 -6.27 2.07
N PHE A 53 -17.82 -6.88 2.98
CA PHE A 53 -18.32 -7.20 4.30
C PHE A 53 -18.69 -5.92 5.04
N THR A 54 -19.89 -5.87 5.59
CA THR A 54 -20.36 -4.76 6.44
C THR A 54 -21.07 -5.32 7.66
N THR A 55 -20.87 -4.68 8.80
CA THR A 55 -21.62 -4.96 10.03
C THR A 55 -22.75 -3.95 10.20
N THR A 56 -23.76 -4.32 10.99
CA THR A 56 -24.83 -3.40 11.37
C THR A 56 -24.53 -2.65 12.68
N ALA A 57 -23.46 -3.01 13.38
CA ALA A 57 -23.13 -2.47 14.68
C ALA A 57 -21.68 -2.02 14.69
N SER A 58 -21.45 -0.71 14.91
CA SER A 58 -20.13 -0.07 14.94
C SER A 58 -19.17 -0.60 16.01
N SER A 59 -19.55 -1.58 16.84
CA SER A 59 -18.63 -2.23 17.79
C SER A 59 -18.22 -3.64 17.33
N GLN A 60 -18.80 -4.10 16.22
CA GLN A 60 -18.48 -5.38 15.62
C GLN A 60 -17.29 -5.22 14.68
N THR A 61 -16.47 -6.26 14.70
CA THR A 61 -15.40 -6.49 13.73
C THR A 61 -15.89 -6.38 12.28
N ASP A 62 -15.20 -5.60 11.48
CA ASP A 62 -15.34 -5.54 10.03
C ASP A 62 -14.24 -6.33 9.28
N GLY A 63 -14.23 -6.24 7.95
CA GLY A 63 -13.14 -6.78 7.12
C GLY A 63 -13.07 -8.31 7.00
N TRP A 64 -14.06 -9.07 7.48
CA TRP A 64 -14.07 -10.53 7.30
C TRP A 64 -13.97 -10.87 5.80
N ILE A 65 -13.03 -11.75 5.45
CA ILE A 65 -12.82 -12.18 4.06
C ILE A 65 -13.64 -13.42 3.69
N ARG A 66 -14.29 -14.04 4.67
CA ARG A 66 -15.16 -15.20 4.48
C ARG A 66 -16.42 -15.05 5.33
N VAL A 67 -17.49 -15.72 4.94
CA VAL A 67 -18.77 -15.79 5.67
C VAL A 67 -19.20 -17.25 5.86
N PHE A 68 -20.02 -17.47 6.88
CA PHE A 68 -20.60 -18.77 7.23
C PHE A 68 -21.28 -19.44 6.02
N ASP A 69 -21.08 -20.75 5.85
CA ASP A 69 -21.55 -21.53 4.70
C ASP A 69 -22.66 -22.54 5.02
N GLY A 70 -23.14 -22.60 6.28
CA GLY A 70 -24.24 -23.49 6.67
C GLY A 70 -23.84 -24.90 7.12
N ASN A 71 -22.57 -25.30 7.05
CA ASN A 71 -22.15 -26.69 7.27
C ASN A 71 -21.90 -27.09 8.74
N GLY A 72 -22.78 -26.67 9.66
CA GLY A 72 -22.75 -27.14 11.06
C GLY A 72 -21.80 -26.39 12.00
N ASP A 73 -21.19 -25.30 11.53
CA ASP A 73 -20.46 -24.36 12.40
C ASP A 73 -21.49 -23.55 13.23
N ALA A 74 -21.35 -23.55 14.56
CA ALA A 74 -22.42 -23.13 15.49
C ALA A 74 -22.39 -21.63 15.86
N VAL A 75 -21.49 -20.83 15.27
CA VAL A 75 -21.25 -19.44 15.69
C VAL A 75 -21.68 -18.46 14.60
N ALA A 76 -22.70 -17.67 14.89
CA ALA A 76 -23.35 -16.70 13.98
C ALA A 76 -22.60 -15.35 13.85
N THR A 77 -21.29 -15.30 14.10
CA THR A 77 -20.49 -14.06 14.05
C THR A 77 -19.14 -14.32 13.38
N GLY A 78 -19.11 -14.23 12.04
CA GLY A 78 -17.90 -14.44 11.22
C GLY A 78 -17.38 -15.89 11.24
N PRO A 79 -16.53 -16.28 10.27
CA PRO A 79 -15.79 -17.53 10.39
C PRO A 79 -15.04 -17.49 11.71
N GLU A 80 -15.25 -18.57 12.44
CA GLU A 80 -14.65 -18.95 13.70
C GLU A 80 -13.16 -18.55 13.78
N SER A 81 -12.63 -18.49 14.99
CA SER A 81 -11.24 -18.19 15.36
C SER A 81 -10.15 -19.12 14.76
N GLN A 82 -10.38 -19.65 13.55
CA GLN A 82 -9.53 -20.51 12.72
C GLN A 82 -9.69 -20.23 11.20
N GLY A 83 -10.27 -19.09 10.78
CA GLY A 83 -9.99 -18.33 9.53
C GLY A 83 -10.10 -18.96 8.13
N ASN A 84 -10.31 -20.27 8.00
CA ASN A 84 -10.02 -20.99 6.75
C ASN A 84 -11.25 -21.70 6.13
N LYS A 85 -12.45 -21.43 6.64
CA LYS A 85 -13.71 -22.06 6.18
C LYS A 85 -14.72 -21.02 5.73
N GLY A 86 -15.66 -21.45 4.89
CA GLY A 86 -16.74 -20.63 4.36
C GLY A 86 -16.47 -19.99 3.00
N ASN A 87 -17.51 -19.34 2.48
CA ASN A 87 -17.47 -18.66 1.19
C ASN A 87 -16.73 -17.33 1.29
N PHE A 88 -15.96 -16.98 0.26
CA PHE A 88 -15.30 -15.67 0.22
C PHE A 88 -16.33 -14.55 0.17
N VAL A 89 -16.04 -13.48 0.91
CA VAL A 89 -16.77 -12.22 0.75
C VAL A 89 -16.32 -11.58 -0.56
N PRO A 90 -17.26 -11.14 -1.42
CA PRO A 90 -16.90 -10.42 -2.63
C PRO A 90 -16.16 -9.11 -2.33
N TRP A 91 -15.41 -8.64 -3.33
CA TRP A 91 -14.70 -7.37 -3.30
C TRP A 91 -15.17 -6.45 -4.43
N VAL A 92 -15.14 -5.14 -4.19
CA VAL A 92 -15.24 -4.15 -5.27
C VAL A 92 -13.84 -3.66 -5.64
N GLY A 93 -13.67 -3.25 -6.90
CA GLY A 93 -12.37 -2.86 -7.45
C GLY A 93 -11.51 -4.04 -7.93
N THR A 94 -11.97 -5.30 -7.78
CA THR A 94 -11.29 -6.50 -8.28
C THR A 94 -12.07 -7.18 -9.40
N ALA A 95 -11.37 -7.94 -10.25
CA ALA A 95 -12.01 -8.71 -11.30
C ALA A 95 -12.84 -9.86 -10.69
N GLY A 96 -14.13 -9.91 -11.02
CA GLY A 96 -15.05 -10.97 -10.56
C GLY A 96 -15.28 -11.00 -9.05
N GLY A 97 -14.96 -9.93 -8.32
CA GLY A 97 -15.06 -9.88 -6.87
C GLY A 97 -14.03 -10.74 -6.12
N ALA A 98 -12.93 -11.10 -6.78
CA ALA A 98 -11.86 -11.89 -6.18
C ALA A 98 -11.13 -11.11 -5.07
N LEU A 99 -10.45 -11.85 -4.19
CA LEU A 99 -9.54 -11.26 -3.21
C LEU A 99 -8.36 -10.54 -3.90
N PRO A 100 -7.92 -9.38 -3.38
CA PRO A 100 -6.85 -8.61 -3.98
C PRO A 100 -5.54 -9.39 -3.98
N TYR A 101 -4.79 -9.31 -5.09
CA TYR A 101 -3.46 -9.92 -5.26
C TYR A 101 -3.37 -11.43 -5.02
N GLY A 102 -4.50 -12.15 -5.04
CA GLY A 102 -4.54 -13.56 -4.68
C GLY A 102 -4.32 -13.80 -3.18
N TYR A 103 -4.69 -12.83 -2.34
CA TYR A 103 -4.69 -12.98 -0.89
C TYR A 103 -5.37 -14.30 -0.50
N ALA A 104 -4.64 -15.12 0.25
CA ALA A 104 -5.11 -16.42 0.69
C ALA A 104 -5.29 -16.48 2.21
N GLY A 105 -4.97 -15.39 2.91
CA GLY A 105 -4.87 -15.32 4.36
C GLY A 105 -6.12 -15.70 5.13
N SER A 106 -5.94 -15.80 6.44
CA SER A 106 -6.97 -16.09 7.44
C SER A 106 -7.38 -14.84 8.23
N SER A 107 -6.50 -13.83 8.27
CA SER A 107 -6.74 -12.53 8.87
C SER A 107 -7.78 -11.76 8.06
N HIS A 108 -8.55 -10.94 8.76
CA HIS A 108 -9.43 -9.97 8.12
C HIS A 108 -8.62 -9.01 7.23
N LEU A 109 -9.29 -8.46 6.22
CA LEU A 109 -8.70 -7.57 5.23
C LEU A 109 -9.79 -6.61 4.73
N ASN A 110 -9.56 -5.31 4.86
CA ASN A 110 -10.57 -4.28 4.69
C ASN A 110 -10.46 -3.62 3.32
N TRP A 111 -9.23 -3.36 2.87
CA TRP A 111 -8.96 -2.68 1.61
C TRP A 111 -7.65 -3.12 0.93
N ALA A 112 -7.47 -2.75 -0.32
CA ALA A 112 -6.18 -2.84 -1.02
C ALA A 112 -5.97 -1.66 -1.99
N ALA A 113 -4.71 -1.37 -2.34
CA ALA A 113 -4.34 -0.25 -3.18
C ALA A 113 -3.18 -0.61 -4.14
N GLU A 114 -3.39 -0.38 -5.44
CA GLU A 114 -2.40 -0.66 -6.48
C GLU A 114 -1.88 0.62 -7.14
N LEU A 115 -0.56 0.77 -7.18
CA LEU A 115 0.14 1.94 -7.73
C LEU A 115 1.00 1.51 -8.93
N HIS A 116 0.90 2.23 -10.03
CA HIS A 116 1.58 1.94 -11.29
C HIS A 116 2.66 2.96 -11.68
N SER A 117 2.60 4.18 -11.16
CA SER A 117 3.55 5.24 -11.51
C SER A 117 3.82 6.23 -10.37
N ILE A 118 4.94 6.93 -10.47
CA ILE A 118 5.33 7.99 -9.53
C ILE A 118 4.35 9.16 -9.64
N GLY A 119 4.04 9.78 -8.51
CA GLY A 119 3.10 10.89 -8.39
C GLY A 119 1.64 10.47 -8.30
N GLN A 120 1.33 9.17 -8.46
CA GLN A 120 -0.02 8.68 -8.22
C GLN A 120 -0.40 8.81 -6.75
N THR A 121 -1.64 9.23 -6.53
CA THR A 121 -2.26 9.34 -5.21
C THR A 121 -3.57 8.57 -5.22
N LEU A 122 -3.81 7.81 -4.16
CA LEU A 122 -5.03 7.08 -3.89
C LEU A 122 -5.59 7.48 -2.53
N GLU A 123 -6.90 7.38 -2.38
CA GLU A 123 -7.60 7.61 -1.12
C GLU A 123 -8.30 6.30 -0.71
N ILE A 124 -8.02 5.81 0.49
CA ILE A 124 -8.81 4.77 1.14
C ILE A 124 -9.79 5.46 2.08
N SER A 125 -11.08 5.40 1.76
CA SER A 125 -12.16 5.92 2.60
C SER A 125 -13.51 5.33 2.19
N ARG A 126 -14.50 5.41 3.08
CA ARG A 126 -15.90 5.11 2.76
C ARG A 126 -16.42 5.94 1.59
N ALA A 127 -16.01 7.21 1.51
CA ALA A 127 -16.42 8.13 0.45
C ALA A 127 -15.80 7.77 -0.92
N ASP A 128 -14.53 7.35 -0.95
CA ASP A 128 -13.87 6.86 -2.16
C ASP A 128 -14.53 5.58 -2.67
N ALA A 129 -14.80 4.62 -1.77
CA ALA A 129 -15.52 3.40 -2.11
C ALA A 129 -16.90 3.69 -2.72
N LEU A 130 -17.68 4.59 -2.10
CA LEU A 130 -19.00 4.96 -2.58
C LEU A 130 -18.92 5.64 -3.94
N THR A 131 -17.96 6.54 -4.13
CA THR A 131 -17.79 7.30 -5.38
C THR A 131 -17.36 6.40 -6.53
N ARG A 132 -16.43 5.47 -6.31
CA ARG A 132 -15.86 4.61 -7.36
C ARG A 132 -16.72 3.41 -7.70
N TYR A 133 -17.36 2.82 -6.69
CA TYR A 133 -17.99 1.51 -6.79
C TYR A 133 -19.48 1.52 -6.46
N ASN A 134 -20.05 2.68 -6.12
CA ASN A 134 -21.41 2.80 -5.62
C ASN A 134 -21.65 1.87 -4.40
N PHE A 135 -20.62 1.71 -3.57
CA PHE A 135 -20.61 0.84 -2.40
C PHE A 135 -19.92 1.54 -1.23
N ALA A 136 -20.62 1.70 -0.11
CA ALA A 136 -20.06 2.31 1.08
C ALA A 136 -19.38 1.24 1.95
N ALA A 137 -18.07 1.03 1.71
CA ALA A 137 -17.25 0.14 2.52
C ALA A 137 -17.18 0.62 3.99
N GLU A 138 -17.02 -0.33 4.90
CA GLU A 138 -16.68 -0.08 6.31
C GLU A 138 -15.17 0.23 6.35
N ILE A 139 -14.84 1.48 6.64
CA ILE A 139 -13.47 2.01 6.70
C ILE A 139 -13.40 2.87 7.95
N ASP A 140 -13.30 2.19 9.07
CA ASP A 140 -13.23 2.79 10.39
C ASP A 140 -12.17 2.09 11.24
N THR A 141 -11.84 2.66 12.40
CA THR A 141 -10.95 2.01 13.35
C THR A 141 -11.20 2.51 14.76
N GLY A 142 -10.85 1.69 15.75
CA GLY A 142 -10.92 2.07 17.17
C GLY A 142 -9.77 2.99 17.57
N ALA A 143 -10.05 3.94 18.49
CA ALA A 143 -9.06 4.88 19.01
C ALA A 143 -7.83 4.23 19.70
N GLY A 144 -7.98 3.00 20.20
CA GLY A 144 -6.91 2.19 20.79
C GLY A 144 -6.61 0.91 20.02
N ALA A 145 -6.98 0.84 18.74
CA ALA A 145 -6.84 -0.38 17.94
C ALA A 145 -5.36 -0.77 17.74
N TRP A 146 -4.50 0.19 17.38
CA TRP A 146 -3.07 -0.09 17.21
C TRP A 146 -2.33 -0.11 18.55
N LEU A 147 -2.69 0.82 19.44
CA LEU A 147 -2.21 0.88 20.81
C LEU A 147 -3.18 1.71 21.66
N ASP A 148 -3.83 1.10 22.64
CA ASP A 148 -4.69 1.84 23.58
C ASP A 148 -3.87 2.73 24.54
N GLU A 149 -4.57 3.60 25.27
CA GLU A 149 -3.94 4.49 26.26
C GLU A 149 -3.39 3.76 27.50
N GLY A 150 -3.59 2.44 27.63
CA GLY A 150 -3.16 1.67 28.80
C GLY A 150 -3.97 1.95 30.07
N HIS A 151 -5.26 2.32 29.94
CA HIS A 151 -6.15 2.59 31.07
C HIS A 151 -7.40 1.68 31.04
N SER A 152 -7.93 1.38 32.23
CA SER A 152 -9.17 0.64 32.44
C SER A 152 -10.39 1.48 32.08
N ALA A 153 -11.59 0.88 32.12
CA ALA A 153 -12.84 1.60 31.94
C ALA A 153 -13.06 2.72 32.99
N GLN A 154 -12.37 2.65 34.13
CA GLN A 154 -12.42 3.63 35.21
C GLN A 154 -11.27 4.64 35.14
N GLY A 155 -10.45 4.63 34.08
CA GLY A 155 -9.30 5.52 33.93
C GLY A 155 -8.11 5.18 34.83
N ALA A 156 -8.04 3.96 35.38
CA ALA A 156 -6.87 3.50 36.13
C ALA A 156 -5.86 2.83 35.17
N PRO A 157 -4.55 3.04 35.31
CA PRO A 157 -3.56 2.35 34.48
C PRO A 157 -3.71 0.82 34.53
N THR A 158 -3.56 0.16 33.39
CA THR A 158 -3.55 -1.31 33.31
C THR A 158 -2.19 -1.86 33.76
N VAL A 159 -2.18 -3.08 34.31
CA VAL A 159 -0.94 -3.73 34.77
C VAL A 159 0.04 -3.99 33.62
N VAL A 160 -0.48 -4.27 32.43
CA VAL A 160 0.31 -4.57 31.23
C VAL A 160 0.68 -3.32 30.42
N GLY A 161 0.13 -2.16 30.80
CA GLY A 161 0.26 -0.91 30.07
C GLY A 161 -0.52 -0.88 28.75
N PRO A 162 -0.15 0.05 27.85
CA PRO A 162 -0.73 0.18 26.51
C PRO A 162 -0.75 -1.13 25.73
N THR A 163 -1.89 -1.44 25.12
CA THR A 163 -2.13 -2.69 24.38
C THR A 163 -2.85 -2.41 23.06
N GLY A 164 -2.38 -2.96 21.95
CA GLY A 164 -3.12 -2.99 20.68
C GLY A 164 -4.14 -4.13 20.63
N TRP A 165 -5.20 -3.95 19.86
CA TRP A 165 -6.31 -4.90 19.77
C TRP A 165 -6.64 -5.25 18.32
N ARG A 166 -6.51 -6.53 17.99
CA ARG A 166 -6.58 -7.04 16.62
C ARG A 166 -7.88 -6.70 15.92
N HIS A 167 -8.98 -6.82 16.63
CA HIS A 167 -10.33 -6.75 16.08
C HIS A 167 -10.89 -5.35 15.75
N GLN A 168 -10.11 -4.31 15.97
CA GLN A 168 -10.40 -2.95 15.49
C GLN A 168 -9.24 -2.39 14.67
N THR A 169 -8.20 -3.21 14.44
CA THR A 169 -7.05 -2.83 13.64
C THR A 169 -7.41 -3.05 12.18
N GLU A 170 -7.46 -2.00 11.39
CA GLU A 170 -7.65 -2.11 9.96
C GLU A 170 -6.48 -2.80 9.28
N ILE A 171 -6.76 -3.73 8.36
CA ILE A 171 -5.74 -4.37 7.54
C ILE A 171 -5.95 -4.00 6.07
N GLY A 172 -4.91 -3.43 5.47
CA GLY A 172 -4.84 -3.14 4.04
C GLY A 172 -3.68 -3.82 3.33
N LEU A 173 -3.79 -3.99 2.01
CA LEU A 173 -2.66 -4.38 1.16
C LEU A 173 -2.25 -3.24 0.23
N ILE A 174 -0.94 -3.07 0.03
CA ILE A 174 -0.40 -2.17 -0.99
C ILE A 174 0.51 -2.96 -1.93
N LYS A 175 0.33 -2.76 -3.23
CA LYS A 175 1.27 -3.21 -4.26
C LYS A 175 1.67 -2.04 -5.16
N SER A 176 2.97 -1.83 -5.30
CA SER A 176 3.52 -0.89 -6.28
C SER A 176 4.13 -1.66 -7.45
N HIS A 177 3.90 -1.26 -8.69
CA HIS A 177 4.57 -1.81 -9.89
C HIS A 177 5.92 -1.17 -10.17
N ILE A 178 6.30 -0.19 -9.37
CA ILE A 178 7.55 0.56 -9.48
C ILE A 178 8.27 0.60 -8.13
N ASP A 179 9.58 0.83 -8.17
CA ASP A 179 10.32 1.19 -6.97
C ASP A 179 9.98 2.65 -6.59
N ALA A 180 9.42 2.84 -5.41
CA ALA A 180 8.98 4.16 -4.94
C ALA A 180 9.07 4.24 -3.41
N ASP A 181 9.22 5.45 -2.88
CA ASP A 181 8.86 5.68 -1.49
C ASP A 181 7.33 5.87 -1.44
N ILE A 182 6.66 5.11 -0.58
CA ILE A 182 5.21 5.19 -0.35
C ILE A 182 4.97 6.02 0.90
N VAL A 183 4.12 7.04 0.76
CA VAL A 183 3.76 7.98 1.83
C VAL A 183 2.33 7.69 2.27
N LEU A 184 2.13 7.42 3.56
CA LEU A 184 0.84 7.13 4.18
C LEU A 184 0.42 8.30 5.08
N ARG A 185 -0.74 8.90 4.81
CA ARG A 185 -1.30 10.05 5.54
C ARG A 185 -2.75 9.77 5.96
N PRO A 186 -2.97 9.17 7.14
CA PRO A 186 -4.30 9.01 7.69
C PRO A 186 -4.84 10.32 8.28
N SER A 187 -6.15 10.49 8.23
CA SER A 187 -6.89 11.57 8.89
C SER A 187 -8.28 11.07 9.24
N VAL A 188 -8.84 11.51 10.38
CA VAL A 188 -10.24 11.26 10.71
C VAL A 188 -11.15 12.03 9.73
N VAL A 189 -12.23 11.39 9.28
CA VAL A 189 -13.27 12.03 8.47
C VAL A 189 -14.41 12.47 9.37
N ASP A 190 -15.06 11.50 10.01
CA ASP A 190 -16.15 11.67 10.96
C ASP A 190 -15.93 10.72 12.14
N GLY A 191 -16.30 11.13 13.35
CA GLY A 191 -16.07 10.33 14.56
C GLY A 191 -17.20 10.47 15.57
N THR A 192 -17.44 9.41 16.33
CA THR A 192 -18.51 9.30 17.35
C THR A 192 -18.26 10.15 18.62
N GLY A 193 -17.52 11.26 18.51
CA GLY A 193 -17.16 12.14 19.64
C GLY A 193 -15.71 12.04 20.08
N PHE A 194 -14.87 11.31 19.33
CA PHE A 194 -13.43 11.27 19.56
C PHE A 194 -12.68 11.53 18.26
N ASN A 195 -11.78 12.51 18.30
CA ASN A 195 -10.87 12.79 17.21
C ASN A 195 -9.61 11.95 17.45
N ILE A 196 -9.41 10.88 16.69
CA ILE A 196 -8.14 10.15 16.67
C ILE A 196 -7.07 11.14 16.20
N GLN A 197 -6.31 11.67 17.16
CA GLN A 197 -5.28 12.69 16.89
C GLN A 197 -4.01 12.04 16.32
N ASN A 198 -3.80 10.74 16.61
CA ASN A 198 -2.64 9.98 16.16
C ASN A 198 -3.08 8.58 15.74
N PHE A 199 -2.60 8.15 14.57
CA PHE A 199 -2.68 6.79 14.11
C PHE A 199 -1.37 6.05 14.38
N GLY A 200 -1.51 4.80 14.76
CA GLY A 200 -0.44 3.83 14.68
C GLY A 200 -0.53 3.08 13.36
N ILE A 201 0.61 2.93 12.68
CA ILE A 201 0.73 2.12 11.47
C ILE A 201 1.91 1.17 11.65
N THR A 202 1.69 -0.11 11.37
CA THR A 202 2.76 -1.08 11.14
C THR A 202 2.72 -1.58 9.70
N VAL A 203 3.87 -1.57 9.04
CA VAL A 203 4.04 -2.09 7.67
C VAL A 203 4.79 -3.40 7.73
N PHE A 204 4.29 -4.39 7.00
CA PHE A 204 4.92 -5.70 6.80
C PHE A 204 5.21 -5.92 5.32
N ARG A 205 6.29 -6.64 5.02
CA ARG A 205 6.48 -7.28 3.72
C ARG A 205 5.66 -8.57 3.68
N GLY A 206 5.04 -8.82 2.53
CA GLY A 206 4.21 -10.00 2.30
C GLY A 206 2.75 -9.78 2.72
N MET A 207 2.03 -10.89 2.87
CA MET A 207 0.64 -10.95 3.30
C MET A 207 0.40 -12.30 3.99
N ASP A 208 -0.67 -12.40 4.76
CA ASP A 208 -1.06 -13.65 5.41
C ASP A 208 -1.25 -14.79 4.38
N THR A 209 -0.64 -15.95 4.65
CA THR A 209 -0.63 -17.14 3.78
C THR A 209 -1.60 -18.24 4.21
N ASN A 210 -2.58 -17.93 5.06
CA ASN A 210 -3.57 -18.89 5.58
C ASN A 210 -3.00 -19.94 6.53
N THR A 211 -1.78 -19.71 7.00
CA THR A 211 -1.03 -20.67 7.82
C THR A 211 -0.89 -20.11 9.22
N GLY A 212 -1.09 -20.94 10.24
CA GLY A 212 -1.07 -20.53 11.64
C GLY A 212 -2.46 -20.52 12.28
N ASN A 213 -2.57 -19.84 13.42
CA ASN A 213 -3.78 -19.79 14.24
C ASN A 213 -4.21 -18.34 14.40
N TYR A 214 -4.90 -17.83 13.39
CA TYR A 214 -5.48 -16.49 13.47
C TYR A 214 -6.58 -16.44 14.53
N SER A 215 -6.37 -15.63 15.56
CA SER A 215 -7.42 -15.23 16.49
C SER A 215 -7.76 -13.78 16.26
N HIS A 216 -9.00 -13.55 15.81
CA HIS A 216 -9.55 -12.24 15.56
C HIS A 216 -9.59 -11.39 16.84
N HIS A 217 -10.03 -11.98 17.96
CA HIS A 217 -9.95 -11.35 19.27
C HIS A 217 -8.60 -11.63 19.92
N GLY A 218 -7.82 -10.59 20.17
CA GLY A 218 -6.57 -10.72 20.87
C GLY A 218 -5.78 -9.43 20.97
N ALA A 219 -4.88 -9.40 21.95
CA ALA A 219 -3.90 -8.34 22.07
C ALA A 219 -2.84 -8.43 20.94
N TRP A 220 -2.22 -7.31 20.63
CA TRP A 220 -0.97 -7.20 19.89
C TRP A 220 -0.27 -5.91 20.32
N ASN A 221 0.95 -5.61 19.86
CA ASN A 221 1.63 -4.36 20.22
C ASN A 221 1.61 -4.07 21.73
N CYS A 222 1.95 -5.08 22.53
CA CYS A 222 1.92 -5.02 23.98
C CYS A 222 3.26 -5.50 24.54
N PRO A 223 4.29 -4.64 24.54
CA PRO A 223 5.61 -5.02 25.07
C PRO A 223 5.57 -5.39 26.55
N GLY A 224 4.62 -4.85 27.32
CA GLY A 224 4.42 -5.15 28.75
C GLY A 224 3.58 -6.40 29.04
N CYS A 225 3.02 -7.07 28.02
CA CYS A 225 2.26 -8.30 28.21
C CYS A 225 3.16 -9.48 28.60
N ASN A 226 2.56 -10.55 29.14
CA ASN A 226 3.23 -11.83 29.36
C ASN A 226 2.51 -12.96 28.60
N PRO A 227 3.11 -13.54 27.54
CA PRO A 227 4.39 -13.15 26.94
C PRO A 227 4.33 -11.78 26.26
N ALA A 228 5.49 -11.11 26.16
CA ALA A 228 5.62 -9.81 25.52
C ALA A 228 5.32 -9.89 24.03
N ARG A 229 4.65 -8.85 23.50
CA ARG A 229 4.29 -8.72 22.08
C ARG A 229 4.92 -7.44 21.53
N PRO A 230 6.19 -7.47 21.08
CA PRO A 230 6.89 -6.26 20.65
C PRO A 230 6.30 -5.70 19.37
N PHE A 231 6.44 -4.39 19.15
CA PHE A 231 5.98 -3.70 17.93
C PHE A 231 6.67 -4.18 16.64
N THR A 232 7.77 -4.91 16.77
CA THR A 232 8.59 -5.44 15.67
C THR A 232 8.34 -6.94 15.42
N GLN A 233 7.28 -7.51 16.00
CA GLN A 233 6.98 -8.93 15.87
C GLN A 233 6.49 -9.27 14.45
N ASP A 234 7.15 -10.24 13.81
CA ASP A 234 6.63 -10.89 12.61
C ASP A 234 5.34 -11.64 12.93
N ASN A 235 4.36 -11.58 12.02
CA ASN A 235 3.07 -12.24 12.16
C ASN A 235 2.40 -12.02 13.53
N PRO A 236 2.18 -10.75 13.95
CA PRO A 236 1.72 -10.43 15.30
C PRO A 236 0.33 -11.01 15.62
N PHE A 237 -0.41 -11.44 14.60
CA PHE A 237 -1.76 -11.99 14.72
C PHE A 237 -1.77 -13.53 14.82
N GLY A 238 -0.60 -14.18 14.81
CA GLY A 238 -0.45 -15.64 14.92
C GLY A 238 -0.52 -16.39 13.60
N THR A 239 -0.44 -15.66 12.49
CA THR A 239 -0.45 -16.16 11.11
C THR A 239 0.97 -16.37 10.58
N GLN A 240 1.14 -16.48 9.27
CA GLN A 240 2.44 -16.56 8.59
C GLN A 240 2.43 -15.70 7.32
N GLY A 241 3.62 -15.37 6.80
CA GLY A 241 3.79 -14.63 5.55
C GLY A 241 4.07 -13.13 5.72
N LEU A 242 4.05 -12.62 6.95
CA LEU A 242 4.38 -11.24 7.28
C LEU A 242 5.77 -11.14 7.89
N SER A 243 6.58 -10.23 7.35
CA SER A 243 7.86 -9.81 7.95
C SER A 243 7.83 -8.32 8.23
N TYR A 244 8.10 -7.94 9.48
CA TYR A 244 8.09 -6.57 9.95
C TYR A 244 9.03 -5.69 9.11
N LEU A 245 8.55 -4.50 8.73
CA LEU A 245 9.34 -3.51 8.00
C LEU A 245 9.56 -2.25 8.83
N ILE A 246 8.48 -1.60 9.26
CA ILE A 246 8.52 -0.33 9.98
C ILE A 246 7.21 -0.14 10.76
N HIS A 247 7.25 0.65 11.82
CA HIS A 247 6.04 1.18 12.45
C HIS A 247 6.26 2.63 12.90
N ASP A 248 5.17 3.34 13.12
CA ASP A 248 5.12 4.64 13.78
C ASP A 248 3.78 4.78 14.51
N ALA A 249 3.78 5.33 15.71
CA ALA A 249 2.62 5.53 16.58
C ALA A 249 2.09 6.97 16.56
N THR A 250 2.68 7.84 15.73
CA THR A 250 2.44 9.29 15.71
C THR A 250 1.98 9.77 14.33
N VAL A 251 1.42 8.86 13.51
CA VAL A 251 1.11 9.14 12.11
C VAL A 251 -0.17 9.97 12.02
N ASP A 252 -0.15 11.03 11.23
CA ASP A 252 -1.32 11.86 10.92
C ASP A 252 -1.22 12.50 9.51
N ALA A 253 -2.10 13.44 9.20
CA ALA A 253 -2.14 14.12 7.91
C ALA A 253 -0.84 14.90 7.59
N ASN A 254 -0.16 15.41 8.62
CA ASN A 254 1.04 16.23 8.57
C ASN A 254 2.31 15.41 8.80
N ASN A 255 2.25 14.37 9.63
CA ASN A 255 3.34 13.47 10.03
C ASN A 255 3.13 12.10 9.37
N PRO A 256 3.55 11.90 8.10
CA PRO A 256 3.29 10.65 7.39
C PRO A 256 4.26 9.53 7.82
N LEU A 257 3.82 8.28 7.66
CA LEU A 257 4.74 7.15 7.59
C LEU A 257 5.23 7.01 6.16
N VAL A 258 6.54 6.88 5.97
CA VAL A 258 7.17 6.67 4.65
C VAL A 258 7.98 5.38 4.66
N PHE A 259 7.78 4.54 3.65
CA PHE A 259 8.59 3.32 3.46
C PHE A 259 8.96 3.09 1.99
N ARG A 260 10.08 2.42 1.75
CA ARG A 260 10.49 2.00 0.41
C ARG A 260 9.68 0.79 -0.04
N ALA A 261 8.84 0.96 -1.05
CA ALA A 261 8.23 -0.14 -1.77
C ALA A 261 9.10 -0.57 -2.95
N GLN A 262 9.28 -1.88 -3.11
CA GLN A 262 9.88 -2.50 -4.27
C GLN A 262 8.80 -2.84 -5.29
N ALA A 263 9.15 -2.74 -6.57
CA ALA A 263 8.26 -3.12 -7.66
C ALA A 263 7.77 -4.58 -7.48
N ASN A 264 6.46 -4.76 -7.62
CA ASN A 264 5.70 -6.00 -7.49
C ASN A 264 5.70 -6.67 -6.11
N GLN A 265 6.32 -6.07 -5.10
CA GLN A 265 6.22 -6.54 -3.73
C GLN A 265 4.87 -6.12 -3.11
N ILE A 266 4.22 -7.06 -2.44
CA ILE A 266 3.01 -6.80 -1.65
C ILE A 266 3.43 -6.45 -0.22
N TYR A 267 2.76 -5.46 0.35
CA TYR A 267 2.93 -5.03 1.73
C TYR A 267 1.58 -5.08 2.45
N SER A 268 1.57 -5.54 3.69
CA SER A 268 0.41 -5.42 4.58
C SER A 268 0.56 -4.21 5.49
N ILE A 269 -0.52 -3.45 5.63
CA ILE A 269 -0.61 -2.23 6.44
C ILE A 269 -1.59 -2.50 7.56
N TYR A 270 -1.12 -2.42 8.80
CA TYR A 270 -1.95 -2.58 9.99
C TYR A 270 -2.11 -1.20 10.60
N LEU A 271 -3.34 -0.69 10.65
CA LEU A 271 -3.64 0.70 10.99
C LEU A 271 -4.67 0.76 12.11
N GLY A 272 -4.51 1.73 13.01
CA GLY A 272 -5.54 2.06 13.98
C GLY A 272 -5.19 3.26 14.83
N GLY A 273 -6.06 3.66 15.75
CA GLY A 273 -5.74 4.72 16.70
C GLY A 273 -4.60 4.31 17.66
N ALA A 274 -3.77 5.28 18.04
CA ALA A 274 -2.64 5.09 18.94
C ALA A 274 -2.62 6.12 20.08
N GLY A 275 -2.69 5.63 21.33
CA GLY A 275 -2.54 6.44 22.54
C GLY A 275 -3.68 7.42 22.82
N VAL A 276 -4.81 7.28 22.16
CA VAL A 276 -5.94 8.23 22.20
C VAL A 276 -7.23 7.59 22.70
N GLY A 277 -7.19 6.47 23.41
CA GLY A 277 -8.36 5.90 24.05
C GLY A 277 -8.33 4.38 24.13
N ARG A 278 -9.48 3.79 24.48
CA ARG A 278 -9.66 2.34 24.57
C ARG A 278 -10.09 1.77 23.22
N TRP A 279 -9.77 0.51 22.99
CA TRP A 279 -10.04 -0.19 21.73
C TRP A 279 -11.51 -0.34 21.36
N ASN A 280 -12.40 -0.52 22.35
CA ASN A 280 -13.85 -0.68 22.13
C ASN A 280 -14.65 0.61 22.24
N ALA A 281 -13.95 1.73 22.43
CA ALA A 281 -14.56 3.03 22.45
C ALA A 281 -14.16 3.77 21.19
N ASN A 282 -14.93 4.80 20.85
CA ASN A 282 -14.45 5.86 19.97
C ASN A 282 -14.06 5.37 18.57
N LEU A 283 -14.90 4.55 17.94
CA LEU A 283 -14.73 4.23 16.53
C LEU A 283 -14.92 5.49 15.68
N ALA A 284 -14.06 5.64 14.69
CA ALA A 284 -14.05 6.77 13.79
C ALA A 284 -13.77 6.31 12.35
N ASP A 285 -14.55 6.87 11.43
CA ASP A 285 -14.26 6.77 10.01
C ASP A 285 -12.97 7.51 9.72
N TYR A 286 -12.12 6.92 8.89
CA TYR A 286 -10.87 7.55 8.48
C TYR A 286 -10.75 7.63 6.97
N ARG A 287 -9.83 8.50 6.56
CA ARG A 287 -9.32 8.62 5.21
C ARG A 287 -7.82 8.40 5.28
N LEU A 288 -7.30 7.50 4.45
CA LEU A 288 -5.88 7.29 4.25
C LEU A 288 -5.48 7.70 2.83
N ASN A 289 -4.68 8.75 2.73
CA ASN A 289 -4.05 9.12 1.47
C ASN A 289 -2.74 8.34 1.29
N ILE A 290 -2.60 7.71 0.12
CA ILE A 290 -1.44 6.91 -0.27
C ILE A 290 -0.81 7.55 -1.50
N THR A 291 0.47 7.93 -1.42
CA THR A 291 1.18 8.55 -2.56
C THR A 291 2.48 7.82 -2.86
N ALA A 292 2.73 7.54 -4.14
CA ALA A 292 4.04 7.08 -4.61
C ALA A 292 4.93 8.28 -4.96
N VAL A 293 6.07 8.44 -4.29
CA VAL A 293 7.03 9.51 -4.56
C VAL A 293 8.35 8.94 -5.09
N PRO A 294 9.09 9.69 -5.94
CA PRO A 294 10.33 9.20 -6.49
C PRO A 294 11.33 8.90 -5.39
N VAL A 295 12.01 7.76 -5.54
CA VAL A 295 13.22 7.45 -4.79
C VAL A 295 14.22 8.59 -4.99
N PRO A 296 14.90 9.12 -3.96
CA PRO A 296 15.91 10.18 -4.08
C PRO A 296 17.12 9.91 -5.00
N GLY A 297 17.09 8.90 -5.88
CA GLY A 297 18.14 8.54 -6.83
C GLY A 297 18.51 9.65 -7.83
N ALA A 298 17.69 10.70 -7.97
CA ALA A 298 18.07 11.90 -8.72
C ALA A 298 19.38 12.52 -8.19
N VAL A 299 19.71 12.38 -6.90
CA VAL A 299 21.00 12.83 -6.35
C VAL A 299 22.17 12.03 -6.93
N TRP A 300 22.01 10.72 -7.16
CA TRP A 300 23.04 9.86 -7.73
C TRP A 300 23.22 10.08 -9.24
N LEU A 301 22.13 10.27 -9.98
CA LEU A 301 22.19 10.61 -11.40
C LEU A 301 22.76 12.02 -11.62
N PHE A 302 22.40 13.00 -10.77
CA PHE A 302 23.05 14.32 -10.80
C PHE A 302 24.53 14.23 -10.40
N GLY A 303 24.87 13.43 -9.38
CA GLY A 303 26.26 13.25 -8.95
C GLY A 303 27.15 12.64 -10.04
N THR A 304 26.67 11.62 -10.75
CA THR A 304 27.40 10.99 -11.86
C THR A 304 27.45 11.88 -13.10
N ALA A 305 26.38 12.63 -13.40
CA ALA A 305 26.38 13.62 -14.47
C ALA A 305 27.37 14.76 -14.19
N LEU A 306 27.42 15.27 -12.96
CA LEU A 306 28.34 16.33 -12.55
C LEU A 306 29.80 15.84 -12.55
N ALA A 307 30.06 14.64 -12.04
CA ALA A 307 31.37 14.00 -12.10
C ALA A 307 31.81 13.75 -13.55
N GLY A 308 30.88 13.33 -14.42
CA GLY A 308 31.10 13.18 -15.85
C GLY A 308 31.50 14.50 -16.53
N LEU A 309 30.81 15.61 -16.21
CA LEU A 309 31.12 16.94 -16.75
C LEU A 309 32.50 17.44 -16.32
N ILE A 310 32.87 17.27 -15.04
CA ILE A 310 34.19 17.66 -14.53
C ILE A 310 35.29 16.82 -15.21
N GLY A 311 35.05 15.51 -15.40
CA GLY A 311 35.97 14.62 -16.10
C GLY A 311 36.18 14.98 -17.57
N PHE A 312 35.12 15.45 -18.26
CA PHE A 312 35.19 15.87 -19.66
C PHE A 312 35.92 17.20 -19.85
N GLY A 313 35.74 18.15 -18.92
CA GLY A 313 36.44 19.44 -18.94
C GLY A 313 37.97 19.31 -18.85
N ARG A 314 38.48 18.36 -18.06
CA ARG A 314 39.93 18.13 -17.91
C ARG A 314 40.60 17.54 -19.16
N ARG A 315 39.87 16.80 -19.99
CA ARG A 315 40.42 16.23 -21.24
C ARG A 315 40.68 17.29 -22.31
N LYS A 316 39.92 18.40 -22.31
CA LYS A 316 40.19 19.53 -23.19
C LYS A 316 41.40 20.36 -22.77
N ALA A 317 41.71 20.40 -21.47
CA ALA A 317 42.88 21.11 -20.94
C ALA A 317 44.20 20.34 -21.12
N ALA A 318 44.16 19.01 -21.26
CA ALA A 318 45.35 18.18 -21.47
C ALA A 318 45.70 17.94 -22.95
N ALA A 319 44.92 18.51 -23.88
CA ALA A 319 45.12 18.37 -25.34
C ALA A 319 45.69 19.65 -25.99
N VAL A 320 46.27 20.57 -25.20
CA VAL A 320 47.00 21.76 -25.65
C VAL A 320 48.45 21.65 -25.19
#